data_AF-A0A2D5ZI14-F1
#
_entry.id   AF-A0A2D5ZI14-F1
#
_cell.length_a   1.000
_cell.length_b   1.000
_cell.length_c   1.000
_cell.angle_alpha   90.00
_cell.angle_beta   90.00
_cell.angle_gamma   90.00
#
_symmetry.space_group_name_H-M   'P 1'
#
loop_
_entity.id
_entity.type
_entity.pdbx_description
1 polymer ?
#
loop_
_entity_poly.entity_id
_entity_poly.type
_entity_poly.pdbx_seq_one_letter_code
_entity_poly.pdbx_strand_id
1 'polypeptide(L)'
;MGEQKYISLKEAAKISGYAPDYVGQLIRNGKIPGKQVYCNTAWVTTEEAVQIYKEEDKKREKAPSLERKIRERVRKVRIEMDSETKMAGFLKIALFGITIISVCTSLVLVFFLLVSIERRFENQKLETESQIPQQASILENIEL
;
A
#
# COMPACT_ATOMS: atom_id res chain seq x y z
N MET A 1 38.99 2.29 44.80
CA MET A 1 38.00 3.02 43.99
C MET A 1 38.70 4.27 43.47
N GLY A 2 38.95 4.36 42.17
CA GLY A 2 39.70 5.48 41.60
C GLY A 2 38.96 6.80 41.82
N GLU A 3 39.67 7.82 42.25
CA GLU A 3 39.13 9.18 42.34
C GLU A 3 38.74 9.64 40.93
N GLN A 4 37.45 9.61 40.60
CA GLN A 4 36.96 10.25 39.39
C GLN A 4 37.19 11.76 39.54
N LYS A 5 38.25 12.25 38.92
CA LYS A 5 38.60 13.67 38.91
C LYS A 5 37.50 14.43 38.16
N TYR A 6 36.64 15.10 38.92
CA TYR A 6 35.66 16.02 38.35
C TYR A 6 36.38 17.25 37.79
N ILE A 7 35.97 17.63 36.58
CA ILE A 7 36.45 18.80 35.86
C ILE A 7 35.32 19.80 35.68
N SER A 8 35.68 21.08 35.65
CA SER A 8 34.75 22.17 35.37
C SER A 8 34.28 22.15 33.91
N LEU A 9 33.14 22.80 33.61
CA LEU A 9 32.67 22.94 32.23
C LEU A 9 33.71 23.63 31.32
N LYS A 10 34.52 24.54 31.85
CA LYS A 10 35.59 25.23 31.10
C LYS A 10 36.70 24.27 30.69
N GLU A 11 37.10 23.37 31.59
CA GLU A 11 38.09 22.34 31.29
C GLU A 11 37.53 21.29 30.34
N ALA A 12 36.29 20.83 30.57
CA ALA A 12 35.59 19.90 29.67
C ALA A 12 35.45 20.47 28.25
N ALA A 13 35.15 21.76 28.13
CA ALA A 13 35.12 22.48 26.86
C ALA A 13 36.48 22.49 26.17
N LYS A 14 37.56 22.74 26.91
CA LYS A 14 38.93 22.74 26.36
C LYS A 14 39.36 21.37 25.83
N ILE A 15 38.96 20.29 26.50
CA ILE A 15 39.30 18.91 26.12
C ILE A 15 38.46 18.46 24.91
N SER A 16 37.15 18.70 24.96
CA SER A 16 36.22 18.25 23.93
C SER A 16 36.24 19.10 22.66
N GLY A 17 36.53 20.40 22.80
CA GLY A 17 36.33 21.41 21.76
C GLY A 17 34.91 21.96 21.68
N TYR A 18 34.01 21.52 22.58
CA TYR A 18 32.66 22.04 22.67
C TYR A 18 32.57 23.33 23.50
N ALA A 19 31.52 24.12 23.32
CA ALA A 19 31.26 25.28 24.15
C ALA A 19 30.91 24.85 25.60
N PRO A 20 31.36 25.59 26.65
CA PRO A 20 31.03 25.27 28.04
C PRO A 20 29.52 25.18 28.32
N ASP A 21 28.71 26.05 27.70
CA ASP A 21 27.24 26.02 27.83
C ASP A 21 26.65 24.75 27.20
N TYR A 22 27.18 24.31 26.06
CA TYR A 22 26.76 23.06 25.42
C TYR A 22 27.06 21.85 26.30
N VAL A 23 28.24 21.79 26.94
CA VAL A 23 28.55 20.73 27.92
C VAL A 23 27.54 20.75 29.08
N GLY A 24 27.18 21.93 29.58
CA GLY A 24 26.12 22.07 30.60
C GLY A 24 24.74 21.59 30.11
N GLN A 25 24.39 21.87 28.86
CA GLN A 25 23.17 21.36 28.23
C GLN A 25 23.18 19.83 28.11
N LEU A 26 24.31 19.22 27.74
CA LEU A 26 24.44 17.76 27.66
C LEU A 26 24.22 17.09 29.02
N ILE A 27 24.71 17.71 30.10
CA ILE A 27 24.49 17.22 31.46
C ILE A 27 22.99 17.31 31.83
N ARG A 28 22.35 18.46 31.59
CA ARG A 28 20.91 18.65 31.88
C ARG A 28 20.01 17.72 31.08
N ASN A 29 20.39 17.40 29.85
CA ASN A 29 19.68 16.45 28.99
C ASN A 29 19.98 14.97 29.34
N GLY A 30 20.82 14.70 30.35
CA GLY A 30 21.22 13.36 30.76
C GLY A 30 22.06 12.62 29.73
N LYS A 31 22.68 13.34 28.78
CA LYS A 31 23.54 12.75 27.73
C LYS A 31 24.93 12.40 28.23
N ILE A 32 25.42 13.15 29.22
CA ILE A 32 26.67 12.88 29.92
C ILE A 32 26.45 13.00 31.44
N PRO A 33 27.10 12.15 32.25
CA PRO A 33 27.04 12.27 33.70
C PRO A 33 27.67 13.59 34.17
N GLY A 34 26.98 14.28 35.06
CA GLY A 34 27.49 15.48 35.71
C GLY A 34 26.82 15.72 37.05
N LYS A 35 27.47 16.50 37.90
CA LYS A 35 27.00 16.87 39.24
C LYS A 35 26.96 18.38 39.36
N GLN A 36 25.99 18.88 40.11
CA GLN A 36 25.91 20.30 40.45
C GLN A 36 26.64 20.52 41.79
N VAL A 37 27.55 21.49 41.81
CA VAL A 37 28.25 21.90 43.04
C VAL A 37 27.47 23.05 43.68
N TYR A 38 26.95 22.81 44.88
CA TYR A 38 26.05 23.74 45.61
C TYR A 38 26.68 25.11 45.88
N CYS A 39 27.99 25.19 46.07
CA CYS A 39 28.65 26.44 46.46
C CYS A 39 28.72 27.50 45.34
N ASN A 40 28.43 27.15 44.08
CA ASN A 40 28.55 28.10 42.96
C ASN A 40 27.56 27.86 41.80
N THR A 41 26.50 27.07 42.03
CA THR A 41 25.52 26.65 40.99
C THR A 41 26.21 26.18 39.70
N ALA A 42 27.38 25.54 39.83
CA ALA A 42 28.21 25.18 38.70
C ALA A 42 28.12 23.67 38.47
N TRP A 43 27.96 23.27 37.21
CA TRP A 43 28.00 21.86 36.83
C TRP A 43 29.44 21.40 36.64
N VAL A 44 29.71 20.17 37.05
CA VAL A 44 30.99 19.47 36.84
C VAL A 44 30.72 18.12 36.19
N THR A 45 31.68 17.65 35.42
CA THR A 45 31.64 16.34 34.75
C THR A 45 33.00 15.67 34.85
N THR A 46 33.20 14.54 34.18
CA THR A 46 34.48 13.83 34.11
C THR A 46 35.01 13.88 32.69
N GLU A 47 36.33 13.89 32.52
CA GLU A 47 36.98 13.87 31.21
C GLU A 47 36.51 12.68 30.34
N GLU A 48 36.48 11.49 30.93
CA GLU A 48 36.07 10.24 30.27
C GLU A 48 34.67 10.36 29.65
N ALA A 49 33.69 10.83 30.43
CA ALA A 49 32.31 10.99 29.99
C ALA A 49 32.18 11.88 28.75
N VAL A 50 32.92 13.00 28.73
CA VAL A 50 32.88 13.96 27.63
C VAL A 50 33.55 13.37 26.39
N GLN A 51 34.65 12.65 26.56
CA GLN A 51 35.37 11.99 25.47
C GLN A 51 34.54 10.87 24.84
N ILE A 52 33.89 10.03 25.64
CA ILE A 52 32.96 8.99 25.17
C ILE A 52 31.85 9.61 24.33
N TYR A 53 31.22 10.68 24.82
CA TYR A 53 30.16 11.36 24.08
C TYR A 53 30.65 11.89 22.73
N LYS A 54 31.83 12.50 22.67
CA LYS A 54 32.43 12.99 21.43
C LYS A 54 32.69 11.87 20.41
N GLU A 55 33.08 10.70 20.86
CA GLU A 55 33.29 9.54 19.99
C GLU A 55 31.96 8.96 19.48
N GLU A 56 30.93 8.91 20.32
CA GLU A 56 29.58 8.55 19.89
C GLU A 56 29.00 9.54 18.89
N ASP A 57 29.17 10.83 19.13
CA ASP A 57 28.71 11.92 18.26
C ASP A 57 29.32 11.78 16.86
N LYS A 58 30.63 11.51 16.77
CA LYS A 58 31.32 11.19 15.51
C LYS A 58 30.79 9.92 14.82
N LYS A 59 30.37 8.91 15.58
CA LYS A 59 29.75 7.70 15.01
C LYS A 59 28.36 7.99 14.47
N ARG A 60 27.58 8.83 15.14
CA ARG A 60 26.25 9.28 14.70
C ARG A 60 26.34 10.13 13.43
N GLU A 61 27.32 11.02 13.36
CA GLU A 61 27.58 11.84 12.16
C GLU A 61 27.99 10.97 10.94
N LYS A 62 28.64 9.83 11.17
CA LYS A 62 28.98 8.84 10.12
C LYS A 62 27.87 7.83 9.83
N ALA A 63 26.77 7.87 10.58
CA ALA A 63 25.60 7.00 10.37
C ALA A 63 24.54 7.45 9.33
N PRO A 64 24.67 8.52 8.50
CA PRO A 64 23.69 8.79 7.45
C PRO A 64 23.76 7.82 6.26
N SER A 65 24.67 6.83 6.28
CA SER A 65 24.77 5.81 5.22
C SER A 65 23.86 4.60 5.44
N LEU A 66 23.51 4.25 6.69
CA LEU A 66 22.77 3.02 6.97
C LEU A 66 21.28 3.19 6.66
N GLU A 67 20.65 4.25 7.16
CA GLU A 67 19.25 4.54 6.83
C GLU A 67 19.07 4.81 5.33
N ARG A 68 20.04 5.46 4.69
CA ARG A 68 20.05 5.66 3.24
C ARG A 68 20.14 4.33 2.48
N LYS A 69 21.04 3.42 2.89
CA LYS A 69 21.15 2.06 2.30
C LYS A 69 19.88 1.23 2.49
N ILE A 70 19.26 1.30 3.68
CA ILE A 70 18.01 0.60 3.98
C ILE A 70 16.88 1.15 3.10
N ARG A 71 16.75 2.48 3.00
CA ARG A 71 15.76 3.14 2.15
C ARG A 71 15.93 2.78 0.67
N GLU A 72 17.16 2.74 0.17
CA GLU A 72 17.47 2.35 -1.21
C GLU A 72 17.10 0.88 -1.47
N ARG A 73 17.39 -0.05 -0.53
CA ARG A 73 16.95 -1.46 -0.64
C ARG A 73 15.43 -1.61 -0.61
N VAL A 74 14.76 -0.93 0.32
CA VAL A 74 13.29 -0.94 0.43
C VAL A 74 12.63 -0.38 -0.83
N ARG A 75 13.19 0.69 -1.42
CA ARG A 75 12.70 1.25 -2.69
C ARG A 75 12.83 0.24 -3.83
N LYS A 76 13.93 -0.51 -3.90
CA LYS A 76 14.16 -1.52 -4.95
C LYS A 76 13.17 -2.68 -4.85
N VAL A 77 12.94 -3.21 -3.65
CA VAL A 77 11.96 -4.28 -3.39
C VAL A 77 10.53 -3.82 -3.68
N ARG A 78 10.18 -2.57 -3.33
CA ARG A 78 8.83 -2.03 -3.59
C ARG A 78 8.52 -1.91 -5.09
N ILE A 79 9.52 -1.58 -5.92
CA ILE A 79 9.35 -1.49 -7.38
C ILE A 79 9.14 -2.88 -7.99
N GLU A 80 9.84 -3.90 -7.47
CA GLU A 80 9.69 -5.29 -7.92
C GLU A 80 8.33 -5.89 -7.52
N MET A 81 7.76 -5.48 -6.39
CA MET A 81 6.42 -5.93 -5.96
C MET A 81 5.24 -5.21 -6.66
N ASP A 82 5.46 -4.06 -7.31
CA ASP A 82 4.37 -3.28 -7.95
C ASP A 82 3.93 -3.88 -9.30
N SER A 83 4.75 -4.72 -9.93
CA SER A 83 4.42 -5.38 -11.21
C SER A 83 3.50 -6.59 -11.02
N GLU A 84 3.65 -7.36 -9.93
CA GLU A 84 2.81 -8.54 -9.68
C GLU A 84 1.39 -8.19 -9.21
N THR A 85 1.23 -7.10 -8.45
CA THR A 85 -0.07 -6.70 -7.89
C THR A 85 -1.01 -6.09 -8.93
N LYS A 86 -0.48 -5.39 -9.93
CA LYS A 86 -1.26 -4.81 -11.04
C LYS A 86 -1.87 -5.89 -11.94
N MET A 87 -1.14 -6.98 -12.20
CA MET A 87 -1.62 -8.10 -13.02
C MET A 87 -2.79 -8.82 -12.35
N ALA A 88 -2.73 -9.03 -11.03
CA ALA A 88 -3.81 -9.67 -10.28
C ALA A 88 -5.11 -8.84 -10.27
N GLY A 89 -4.99 -7.50 -10.21
CA GLY A 89 -6.14 -6.59 -10.33
C GLY A 89 -6.81 -6.67 -11.70
N PHE A 90 -6.00 -6.64 -12.76
CA PHE A 90 -6.51 -6.74 -14.14
C PHE A 90 -7.18 -8.10 -14.41
N LEU A 91 -6.62 -9.20 -13.90
CA LEU A 91 -7.20 -10.54 -14.05
C LEU A 91 -8.58 -10.66 -13.41
N LYS A 92 -8.79 -10.08 -12.23
CA LYS A 92 -10.10 -10.03 -11.57
C LYS A 92 -11.12 -9.27 -12.41
N ILE A 93 -10.74 -8.08 -12.90
CA ILE A 93 -11.61 -7.27 -13.77
C ILE A 93 -11.95 -8.03 -15.07
N ALA A 94 -10.97 -8.71 -15.67
CA ALA A 94 -11.18 -9.52 -16.87
C ALA A 94 -12.14 -10.69 -16.61
N LEU A 95 -11.99 -11.41 -15.49
CA LEU A 95 -12.91 -12.48 -15.09
C LEU A 95 -14.35 -11.97 -14.93
N PHE A 96 -14.55 -10.86 -14.22
CA PHE A 96 -15.87 -10.25 -14.10
C PHE A 96 -16.44 -9.83 -15.46
N GLY A 97 -15.62 -9.21 -16.32
CA GLY A 97 -16.04 -8.84 -17.67
C GLY A 97 -16.55 -10.03 -18.48
N ILE A 98 -15.81 -11.14 -18.49
CA ILE A 98 -16.22 -12.37 -19.21
C ILE A 98 -17.53 -12.93 -18.64
N THR A 99 -17.69 -12.96 -17.31
CA THR A 99 -18.94 -13.44 -16.70
C THR A 99 -20.15 -12.59 -17.10
N ILE A 100 -20.00 -11.26 -17.13
CA ILE A 100 -21.07 -10.34 -17.54
C ILE A 100 -21.42 -10.56 -19.01
N ILE A 101 -20.42 -10.66 -19.88
CA ILE A 101 -20.63 -10.91 -21.31
C ILE A 101 -21.37 -12.23 -21.51
N SER A 102 -20.96 -13.30 -20.82
CA SER A 102 -21.62 -14.61 -20.90
C SER A 102 -23.10 -14.55 -20.51
N VAL A 103 -23.44 -13.84 -19.42
CA VAL A 103 -24.83 -13.65 -19.00
C VAL A 103 -25.61 -12.84 -20.03
N CYS A 104 -25.05 -11.73 -20.52
CA CYS A 104 -25.68 -10.92 -21.56
C CYS A 104 -25.96 -11.72 -22.84
N THR A 105 -24.98 -12.48 -23.33
CA THR A 105 -25.15 -13.35 -24.50
C THR A 105 -26.24 -14.38 -24.26
N SER A 106 -26.29 -14.99 -23.07
CA SER A 106 -27.33 -15.95 -22.70
C SER A 106 -28.73 -15.33 -22.74
N LEU A 107 -28.89 -14.12 -22.20
CA LEU A 107 -30.16 -13.40 -22.22
C LEU A 107 -30.61 -13.04 -23.64
N VAL A 108 -29.68 -12.59 -24.49
CA VAL A 108 -29.97 -12.28 -25.90
C VAL A 108 -30.42 -13.52 -26.67
N LEU A 109 -29.77 -14.67 -26.44
CA LEU A 109 -30.18 -15.93 -27.07
C LEU A 109 -31.58 -16.36 -26.63
N VAL A 110 -31.90 -16.26 -25.34
CA VAL A 110 -33.25 -16.57 -24.83
C VAL A 110 -34.29 -15.64 -25.45
N PHE A 111 -34.02 -14.34 -25.49
CA PHE A 111 -34.92 -13.38 -26.14
C PHE A 111 -35.15 -13.71 -27.61
N PHE A 112 -34.08 -14.02 -28.35
CA PHE A 112 -34.18 -14.39 -29.76
C PHE A 112 -34.97 -15.69 -29.96
N LEU A 113 -34.79 -16.68 -29.09
CA LEU A 113 -35.55 -17.93 -29.12
C LEU A 113 -37.04 -17.68 -28.85
N LEU A 114 -37.39 -16.85 -27.86
CA LEU A 114 -38.78 -16.50 -27.58
C LEU A 114 -39.44 -15.86 -28.81
N VAL A 115 -38.76 -14.88 -29.43
CA VAL A 115 -39.25 -14.23 -30.65
C VAL A 115 -39.34 -15.21 -31.83
N SER A 116 -38.36 -16.10 -31.97
CA SER A 116 -38.34 -17.12 -33.03
C SER A 116 -39.48 -18.13 -32.88
N ILE A 117 -39.79 -18.53 -31.64
CA ILE A 117 -40.90 -19.44 -31.33
C ILE A 117 -42.24 -18.76 -31.64
N GLU A 118 -42.44 -17.53 -31.19
CA GLU A 118 -43.68 -16.77 -31.45
C GLU A 118 -43.95 -16.65 -32.96
N ARG A 119 -42.92 -16.26 -33.73
CA ARG A 119 -43.03 -16.18 -35.20
C ARG A 119 -43.37 -17.52 -35.86
N ARG A 120 -42.88 -18.64 -35.33
CA ARG A 120 -43.22 -19.98 -35.85
C ARG A 120 -44.68 -20.34 -35.58
N PHE A 121 -45.22 -19.98 -34.42
CA PHE A 121 -46.62 -20.21 -34.09
C PHE A 121 -47.56 -19.35 -34.94
N GLU A 122 -47.20 -18.09 -35.19
CA GLU A 122 -48.00 -17.20 -36.05
C GLU A 122 -48.09 -17.74 -37.48
N ASN A 123 -46.98 -18.21 -38.05
CA ASN A 123 -46.97 -18.79 -39.40
C ASN A 123 -47.82 -20.07 -39.52
N GLN A 124 -47.81 -20.94 -38.50
CA GLN A 124 -48.65 -22.16 -38.53
C GLN A 124 -50.15 -21.85 -38.45
N LYS A 125 -50.55 -20.81 -37.71
CA LYS A 125 -51.95 -20.38 -37.65
C LYS A 125 -52.43 -19.86 -39.01
N LEU A 126 -51.60 -19.07 -39.69
CA LEU A 126 -51.92 -18.53 -41.03
C LEU A 126 -52.03 -19.63 -42.09
N GLU A 127 -51.17 -20.65 -42.05
CA GLU A 127 -51.24 -21.80 -42.97
C GLU A 127 -52.51 -22.65 -42.71
N THR A 128 -52.87 -22.83 -41.44
CA THR A 128 -54.09 -23.56 -41.05
C THR A 128 -55.35 -22.79 -41.48
N GLU A 129 -55.41 -21.48 -41.22
CA GLU A 129 -56.53 -20.61 -41.63
C GLU A 129 -56.66 -20.49 -43.16
N SER A 130 -55.56 -20.53 -43.90
CA SER A 130 -55.58 -20.51 -45.38
C SER A 130 -56.00 -21.84 -46.01
N GLN A 131 -55.83 -22.98 -45.33
CA GLN A 131 -56.20 -24.31 -45.86
C GLN A 131 -57.67 -24.67 -45.56
N ILE A 132 -58.25 -24.14 -44.48
CA ILE A 132 -59.67 -24.32 -44.11
C ILE A 132 -60.65 -23.97 -45.26
N PRO A 133 -60.56 -22.83 -45.98
CA PRO A 133 -61.49 -22.50 -47.07
C PRO A 133 -61.32 -23.39 -48.32
N GLN A 134 -60.12 -23.93 -48.53
CA GLN A 134 -59.84 -24.82 -49.66
C GLN A 134 -60.41 -26.23 -49.42
N GLN A 135 -60.36 -26.72 -48.19
CA GLN A 135 -60.96 -28.01 -47.84
C GLN A 135 -62.49 -27.94 -47.79
N ALA A 136 -63.06 -26.83 -47.30
CA ALA A 136 -64.52 -26.64 -47.28
C ALA A 136 -65.14 -26.67 -48.69
N SER A 137 -64.49 -26.04 -49.68
CA SER A 137 -64.97 -26.04 -51.07
C SER A 137 -64.80 -27.40 -51.78
N ILE A 138 -63.82 -28.21 -51.38
CA ILE A 138 -63.65 -29.58 -51.90
C ILE A 138 -64.74 -30.51 -51.37
N LEU A 139 -65.12 -30.38 -50.09
CA LEU A 139 -66.17 -31.20 -49.49
C LEU A 139 -67.56 -30.88 -50.07
N GLU A 140 -67.84 -29.60 -50.34
CA GLU A 140 -69.10 -29.18 -51.00
C GLU A 140 -69.25 -29.77 -52.42
N ASN A 141 -68.15 -29.97 -53.14
CA ASN A 141 -68.16 -30.56 -54.48
C ASN A 141 -68.24 -32.11 -54.49
N ILE A 142 -68.08 -32.78 -53.34
CA ILE A 142 -68.18 -34.25 -53.22
C ILE A 142 -69.59 -34.67 -52.77
N GLU A 143 -70.37 -33.78 -52.15
CA GLU A 143 -71.76 -34.03 -51.72
C GLU A 143 -72.83 -33.75 -52.81
N LEU A 144 -72.44 -33.31 -54.02
CA LEU A 144 -73.30 -33.07 -55.19
C LEU A 144 -73.14 -34.15 -56.26
#